data_AF-A0A7K0GSB5-F1
#
_entry.id   AF-A0A7K0GSB5-F1
#
_cell.length_a   1.000
_cell.length_b   1.000
_cell.length_c   1.000
_cell.angle_alpha   90.00
_cell.angle_beta   90.00
_cell.angle_gamma   90.00
#
_symmetry.space_group_name_H-M   'P 1'
#
loop_
_entity.id
_entity.type
_entity.pdbx_description
1 polymer ?
#
loop_
_entity_poly.entity_id
_entity_poly.type
_entity_poly.pdbx_seq_one_letter_code
_entity_poly.pdbx_strand_id
1 'polypeptide(L)'
;MNIVIITAPYYPEMSAPAACINKYIQQLKYKYSIDIINPITREDFEPLGDPNLSLHYVSNRYWTWRMRCVDNMKKGKHVFWNRMFIQLFRIRTLLLGSFSYPTIQSWQLEAFYKELERIQSQKNIDVIISVVNPICSTFAALRFKERYPGVKWITYFTDPFTFHPLMYNTTLFKRLRKKRNYKWEKRIYDTADFNLFTAELYKSALSDFHQPLEKTICFKYILDRIKNKHASERQASSDVCKLLYAGSLYARRRNPEFALSVVSRIDGIALDMYVPFGNCDGIIAGYQSGKIKRYPAVDRDRYNELISDECDILVNIGNNVTLQIPSKMLELLSTGRPILNFYQLKDSNYEMIERYPLGLNIGLNDPDAVEKVSFFCKEMKGKQLSFEEVEKLFPENTLSNQLAILERLINE
;
A
#
# COMPACT_ATOMS: atom_id res chain seq x y z
N MET A 1 -13.27 22.43 13.65
CA MET A 1 -13.64 21.02 13.53
C MET A 1 -12.43 20.16 13.86
N ASN A 2 -12.61 19.17 14.73
CA ASN A 2 -11.57 18.25 15.19
C ASN A 2 -11.74 16.90 14.51
N ILE A 3 -10.70 16.48 13.77
CA ILE A 3 -10.68 15.23 13.02
C ILE A 3 -9.69 14.29 13.70
N VAL A 4 -10.16 13.10 14.07
CA VAL A 4 -9.30 12.04 14.59
C VAL A 4 -9.10 10.95 13.52
N ILE A 5 -7.85 10.69 13.19
CA ILE A 5 -7.47 9.68 12.20
C ILE A 5 -6.86 8.50 12.94
N ILE A 6 -7.45 7.32 12.79
CA ILE A 6 -6.93 6.08 13.36
C ILE A 6 -6.38 5.20 12.25
N THR A 7 -5.11 4.84 12.34
CA THR A 7 -4.39 4.18 11.24
C THR A 7 -3.34 3.20 11.76
N ALA A 8 -2.79 2.37 10.87
CA ALA A 8 -1.55 1.64 11.08
C ALA A 8 -0.38 2.60 11.42
N PRO A 9 0.81 2.07 11.76
CA PRO A 9 1.96 2.92 12.07
C PRO A 9 2.13 4.08 11.10
N TYR A 10 2.17 5.29 11.65
CA TYR A 10 2.28 6.52 10.88
C TYR A 10 3.66 7.15 11.07
N TYR A 11 4.16 7.18 12.30
CA TYR A 11 5.47 7.70 12.65
C TYR A 11 6.07 6.86 13.79
N PRO A 12 7.41 6.65 13.87
CA PRO A 12 8.47 7.13 12.96
C PRO A 12 8.56 6.36 11.64
N GLU A 13 8.09 5.12 11.60
CA GLU A 13 8.05 4.31 10.37
C GLU A 13 6.62 4.28 9.83
N MET A 14 6.40 4.95 8.70
CA MET A 14 5.10 5.01 8.05
C MET A 14 4.81 3.72 7.28
N SER A 15 3.66 3.12 7.57
CA SER A 15 3.11 1.97 6.86
C SER A 15 2.42 2.37 5.55
N ALA A 16 2.18 1.40 4.65
CA ALA A 16 1.49 1.67 3.39
C ALA A 16 0.08 2.28 3.55
N PRO A 17 -0.81 1.78 4.45
CA PRO A 17 -2.12 2.42 4.66
C PRO A 17 -1.99 3.84 5.22
N ALA A 18 -1.06 4.05 6.16
CA ALA A 18 -0.78 5.39 6.70
C ALA A 18 -0.25 6.34 5.62
N ALA A 19 0.62 5.87 4.72
CA ALA A 19 1.11 6.66 3.59
C ALA A 19 0.00 7.07 2.62
N CYS A 20 -1.02 6.23 2.43
CA CYS A 20 -2.17 6.55 1.58
C CYS A 20 -2.97 7.73 2.14
N ILE A 21 -3.28 7.72 3.45
CA ILE A 21 -4.03 8.82 4.07
C ILE A 21 -3.16 10.06 4.31
N ASN A 22 -1.85 9.89 4.54
CA ASN A 22 -0.92 10.98 4.82
C ASN A 22 -0.98 12.08 3.76
N LYS A 23 -1.09 11.73 2.47
CA LYS A 23 -1.15 12.70 1.38
C LYS A 23 -2.31 13.69 1.55
N TYR A 24 -3.43 13.25 2.09
CA TYR A 24 -4.58 14.09 2.41
C TYR A 24 -4.38 14.84 3.73
N ILE A 25 -3.82 14.18 4.75
CA ILE A 25 -3.49 14.81 6.05
C ILE A 25 -2.63 16.05 5.86
N GLN A 26 -1.63 15.98 4.98
CA GLN A 26 -0.74 17.11 4.70
C GLN A 26 -1.47 18.35 4.14
N GLN A 27 -2.63 18.17 3.51
CA GLN A 27 -3.48 19.27 3.04
C GLN A 27 -4.50 19.69 4.10
N LEU A 28 -5.14 18.70 4.75
CA LEU A 28 -6.20 18.92 5.73
C LEU A 28 -5.70 19.58 7.02
N LYS A 29 -4.44 19.38 7.41
CA LYS A 29 -3.86 19.92 8.66
C LYS A 29 -3.86 21.44 8.73
N TYR A 30 -3.96 22.13 7.59
CA TYR A 30 -4.03 23.59 7.55
C TYR A 30 -5.47 24.12 7.68
N LYS A 31 -6.48 23.25 7.54
CA LYS A 31 -7.90 23.60 7.64
C LYS A 31 -8.54 23.12 8.93
N TYR A 32 -8.07 22.00 9.47
CA TYR A 32 -8.68 21.31 10.60
C TYR A 32 -7.65 20.94 11.67
N SER A 33 -8.13 20.80 12.90
CA SER A 33 -7.33 20.23 14.00
C SER A 33 -7.27 18.72 13.83
N ILE A 34 -6.07 18.16 13.60
CA ILE A 34 -5.89 16.73 13.31
C ILE A 34 -5.14 16.03 14.44
N ASP A 35 -5.77 14.97 14.96
CA ASP A 35 -5.14 13.99 15.83
C ASP A 35 -4.96 12.68 15.08
N ILE A 36 -3.79 12.07 15.20
CA ILE A 36 -3.50 10.77 14.60
C ILE A 36 -3.23 9.78 15.72
N ILE A 37 -4.07 8.76 15.83
CA ILE A 37 -3.84 7.63 16.72
C ILE A 37 -3.19 6.51 15.91
N ASN A 38 -1.99 6.09 16.32
CA ASN A 38 -1.24 5.04 15.65
C ASN A 38 -0.55 4.12 16.66
N PRO A 39 -0.22 2.87 16.28
CA PRO A 39 0.57 1.99 17.13
C PRO A 39 2.07 2.30 17.01
N ILE A 40 2.76 2.24 18.15
CA ILE A 40 4.20 2.52 18.21
C ILE A 40 5.04 1.48 17.44
N THR A 41 6.02 1.93 16.68
CA THR A 41 6.93 1.07 15.88
C THR A 41 8.39 1.10 16.29
N ARG A 42 8.81 2.02 17.16
CA ARG A 42 10.16 2.06 17.76
C ARG A 42 10.05 2.65 19.16
N GLU A 43 10.94 2.27 20.07
CA GLU A 43 10.96 2.90 21.40
C GLU A 43 11.65 4.27 21.39
N ASP A 44 12.76 4.38 20.66
CA ASP A 44 13.56 5.60 20.59
C ASP A 44 13.36 6.28 19.22
N PHE A 45 12.74 7.46 19.21
CA PHE A 45 12.64 8.31 18.03
C PHE A 45 12.40 9.76 18.43
N GLU A 46 12.90 10.70 17.61
CA GLU A 46 12.63 12.12 17.78
C GLU A 46 11.14 12.43 17.54
N PRO A 47 10.50 13.30 18.32
CA PRO A 47 9.12 13.71 18.03
C PRO A 47 8.98 14.30 16.62
N LEU A 48 7.81 14.07 15.99
CA LEU A 48 7.50 14.74 14.73
C LEU A 48 7.37 16.25 14.99
N GLY A 49 8.26 17.05 14.41
CA GLY A 49 8.27 18.51 14.56
C GLY A 49 7.20 19.25 13.75
N ASP A 50 5.99 18.69 13.60
CA ASP A 50 4.88 19.34 12.90
C ASP A 50 3.85 19.89 13.92
N PRO A 51 3.77 21.23 14.11
CA PRO A 51 2.90 21.82 15.12
C PRO A 51 1.40 21.68 14.79
N ASN A 52 1.04 21.37 13.55
CA ASN A 52 -0.36 21.22 13.12
C ASN A 52 -0.88 19.78 13.27
N LEU A 53 -0.06 18.86 13.77
CA LEU A 53 -0.41 17.46 13.95
C LEU A 53 -0.19 17.02 15.40
N SER A 54 -1.24 16.46 16.00
CA SER A 54 -1.13 15.81 17.31
C SER A 54 -1.02 14.29 17.13
N LEU A 55 0.09 13.70 17.56
CA LEU A 55 0.32 12.25 17.46
C LEU A 55 0.05 11.56 18.80
N HIS A 56 -0.74 10.49 18.77
CA HIS A 56 -1.12 9.68 19.92
C HIS A 56 -0.70 8.23 19.69
N TYR A 57 0.19 7.72 20.53
CA TYR A 57 0.77 6.38 20.36
C TYR A 57 0.06 5.35 21.23
N VAL A 58 -0.46 4.29 20.59
CA VAL A 58 -1.02 3.14 21.30
C VAL A 58 0.00 2.01 21.38
N SER A 59 0.14 1.42 22.57
CA SER A 59 1.03 0.29 22.82
C SER A 59 0.55 -0.55 24.00
N ASN A 60 1.14 -1.73 24.19
CA ASN A 60 1.05 -2.46 25.44
C ASN A 60 2.43 -3.00 25.83
N ARG A 61 2.61 -3.36 27.11
CA ARG A 61 3.91 -3.84 27.63
C ARG A 61 4.51 -4.97 26.80
N TYR A 62 3.67 -5.88 26.32
CA TYR A 62 4.07 -7.01 25.48
C TYR A 62 4.63 -6.56 24.12
N TRP A 63 3.93 -5.65 23.44
CA TRP A 63 4.31 -5.09 22.15
C TRP A 63 5.59 -4.28 22.27
N THR A 64 5.68 -3.43 23.28
CA THR A 64 6.86 -2.64 23.61
C THR A 64 8.08 -3.53 23.86
N TRP A 65 7.92 -4.62 24.62
CA TRP A 65 9.01 -5.58 24.84
C TRP A 65 9.46 -6.27 23.55
N ARG A 66 8.50 -6.69 22.71
CA ARG A 66 8.81 -7.26 21.39
C ARG A 66 9.59 -6.26 20.52
N MET A 67 9.19 -4.99 20.51
CA MET A 67 9.88 -3.95 19.76
C MET A 67 11.30 -3.72 20.26
N ARG A 68 11.49 -3.64 21.58
CA ARG A 68 12.82 -3.55 22.20
C ARG A 68 13.74 -4.70 21.79
N CYS A 69 13.23 -5.93 21.72
CA CYS A 69 14.01 -7.07 21.24
C CYS A 69 14.46 -6.89 19.78
N VAL A 70 13.58 -6.38 18.91
CA VAL A 70 13.93 -6.11 17.49
C VAL A 70 14.98 -5.01 17.39
N ASP A 71 14.82 -3.91 18.12
CA ASP A 71 15.76 -2.79 18.09
C ASP A 71 17.12 -3.17 18.67
N ASN A 72 17.15 -3.95 19.76
CA ASN A 72 18.41 -4.49 20.29
C ASN A 72 19.12 -5.39 19.29
N MET A 73 18.40 -6.22 18.53
CA MET A 73 18.99 -7.03 17.47
C MET A 73 19.60 -6.16 16.36
N LYS A 74 18.92 -5.09 15.94
CA LYS A 74 19.46 -4.14 14.95
C LYS A 74 20.72 -3.43 15.48
N LYS A 75 20.75 -3.08 16.77
CA LYS A 75 21.90 -2.47 17.47
C LYS A 75 23.00 -3.47 17.87
N GLY A 76 22.89 -4.77 17.51
CA GLY A 76 23.87 -5.81 17.83
C GLY A 76 23.90 -6.24 19.31
N LYS A 77 22.95 -5.82 20.14
CA LYS A 77 22.92 -6.08 21.58
C LYS A 77 22.21 -7.39 21.91
N HIS A 78 22.85 -8.29 22.67
CA HIS A 78 22.29 -9.55 23.16
C HIS A 78 21.48 -10.33 22.10
N VAL A 79 22.03 -10.42 20.87
CA VAL A 79 21.31 -10.90 19.68
C VAL A 79 20.71 -12.30 19.88
N PHE A 80 21.43 -13.21 20.54
CA PHE A 80 20.97 -14.57 20.80
C PHE A 80 19.69 -14.59 21.67
N TRP A 81 19.70 -13.91 22.82
CA TRP A 81 18.56 -13.85 23.74
C TRP A 81 17.36 -13.15 23.09
N ASN A 82 17.58 -12.01 22.44
CA ASN A 82 16.51 -11.31 21.72
C ASN A 82 15.91 -12.18 20.61
N ARG A 83 16.73 -12.92 19.87
CA ARG A 83 16.25 -13.88 18.86
C ARG A 83 15.41 -14.98 19.50
N MET A 84 15.82 -15.54 20.63
CA MET A 84 15.03 -16.52 21.38
C MET A 84 13.66 -15.96 21.80
N PHE A 85 13.61 -14.76 22.39
CA PHE A 85 12.35 -14.11 22.77
C PHE A 85 11.43 -13.86 21.57
N ILE A 86 11.99 -13.42 20.43
CA ILE A 86 11.23 -13.26 19.19
C ILE A 86 10.62 -14.58 18.72
N GLN A 87 11.34 -15.70 18.83
CA GLN A 87 10.78 -17.01 18.51
C GLN A 87 9.67 -17.42 19.48
N LEU A 88 9.83 -17.18 20.78
CA LEU A 88 8.76 -17.41 21.76
C LEU A 88 7.50 -16.60 21.44
N PHE A 89 7.65 -15.33 21.03
CA PHE A 89 6.52 -14.53 20.57
C PHE A 89 5.86 -15.10 19.32
N ARG A 90 6.63 -15.64 18.36
CA ARG A 90 6.10 -16.32 17.16
C ARG A 90 5.34 -17.59 17.52
N ILE A 91 5.87 -18.42 18.42
CA ILE A 91 5.19 -19.63 18.90
C ILE A 91 3.87 -19.26 19.58
N ARG A 92 3.87 -18.27 20.48
CA ARG A 92 2.65 -17.75 21.10
C ARG A 92 1.64 -17.25 20.06
N THR A 93 2.10 -16.52 19.06
CA THR A 93 1.27 -16.01 17.95
C THR A 93 0.60 -17.16 17.21
N LEU A 94 1.33 -18.25 16.93
CA LEU A 94 0.77 -19.45 16.30
C LEU A 94 -0.28 -20.14 17.19
N LEU A 95 0.01 -20.31 18.48
CA LEU A 95 -0.90 -20.96 19.44
C LEU A 95 -2.19 -20.16 19.64
N LEU A 96 -2.09 -18.83 19.76
CA LEU A 96 -3.23 -17.96 20.02
C LEU A 96 -4.00 -17.58 18.76
N GLY A 97 -3.42 -17.76 17.56
CA GLY A 97 -4.01 -17.32 16.29
C GLY A 97 -5.42 -17.83 16.03
N SER A 98 -5.75 -19.05 16.48
CA SER A 98 -7.10 -19.62 16.33
C SER A 98 -8.13 -19.04 17.32
N PHE A 99 -7.69 -18.51 18.47
CA PHE A 99 -8.56 -18.06 19.56
C PHE A 99 -8.64 -16.53 19.67
N SER A 100 -7.64 -15.80 19.18
CA SER A 100 -7.65 -14.35 19.17
C SER A 100 -8.62 -13.79 18.12
N TYR A 101 -9.35 -12.73 18.49
CA TYR A 101 -10.27 -12.00 17.61
C TYR A 101 -10.25 -10.50 17.93
N PRO A 102 -10.32 -9.59 16.93
CA PRO A 102 -10.38 -9.85 15.48
C PRO A 102 -9.06 -10.35 14.88
N THR A 103 -7.95 -10.05 15.54
CA THR A 103 -6.61 -10.52 15.19
C THR A 103 -5.86 -10.92 16.46
N ILE A 104 -4.62 -11.41 16.31
CA ILE A 104 -3.70 -11.70 17.43
C ILE A 104 -3.32 -10.41 18.19
N GLN A 105 -3.42 -9.26 17.53
CA GLN A 105 -3.20 -7.95 18.11
C GLN A 105 -4.52 -7.33 18.61
N SER A 106 -5.43 -8.15 19.14
CA SER A 106 -6.72 -7.69 19.68
C SER A 106 -6.60 -6.63 20.77
N TRP A 107 -5.46 -6.59 21.46
CA TRP A 107 -5.12 -5.53 22.43
C TRP A 107 -5.21 -4.12 21.83
N GLN A 108 -4.96 -3.97 20.53
CA GLN A 108 -5.04 -2.68 19.84
C GLN A 108 -6.45 -2.10 19.88
N LEU A 109 -7.49 -2.94 19.83
CA LEU A 109 -8.88 -2.47 19.84
C LEU A 109 -9.16 -1.63 21.08
N GLU A 110 -8.81 -2.17 22.25
CA GLU A 110 -9.03 -1.47 23.52
C GLU A 110 -8.12 -0.25 23.66
N ALA A 111 -6.88 -0.33 23.17
CA ALA A 111 -5.95 0.79 23.22
C ALA A 111 -6.41 1.97 22.33
N PHE A 112 -6.84 1.71 21.09
CA PHE A 112 -7.43 2.72 20.21
C PHE A 112 -8.71 3.32 20.81
N TYR A 113 -9.59 2.49 21.37
CA TYR A 113 -10.84 2.95 21.95
C TYR A 113 -10.62 3.87 23.16
N LYS A 114 -9.73 3.49 24.08
CA LYS A 114 -9.38 4.33 25.24
C LYS A 114 -8.78 5.67 24.82
N GLU A 115 -7.98 5.67 23.76
CA GLU A 115 -7.38 6.90 23.26
C GLU A 115 -8.41 7.81 22.59
N LEU A 116 -9.39 7.25 21.86
CA LEU A 116 -10.54 8.01 21.35
C LEU A 116 -11.33 8.64 22.50
N GLU A 117 -11.62 7.89 23.57
CA GLU A 117 -12.30 8.42 24.77
C GLU A 117 -11.48 9.52 25.46
N ARG A 118 -10.16 9.35 25.53
CA ARG A 118 -9.26 10.35 26.10
C ARG A 118 -9.31 11.64 25.30
N ILE A 119 -9.21 11.57 23.98
CA ILE A 119 -9.30 12.75 23.11
C ILE A 119 -10.68 13.38 23.25
N GLN A 120 -11.76 12.60 23.19
CA GLN A 120 -13.14 13.06 23.36
C GLN A 120 -13.36 13.83 24.67
N SER A 121 -12.73 13.40 25.76
CA SER A 121 -12.80 14.08 27.07
C SER A 121 -12.06 15.42 27.11
N GLN A 122 -11.06 15.61 26.23
CA GLN A 122 -10.24 16.81 26.17
C GLN A 122 -10.79 17.82 25.16
N LYS A 123 -11.27 17.32 24.02
CA LYS A 123 -11.89 18.10 22.95
C LYS A 123 -12.92 17.24 22.22
N ASN A 124 -14.06 17.84 21.89
CA ASN A 124 -15.11 17.14 21.16
C ASN A 124 -14.59 16.68 19.79
N ILE A 125 -14.74 15.40 19.47
CA ILE A 125 -14.40 14.82 18.17
C ILE A 125 -15.59 15.04 17.24
N ASP A 126 -15.37 15.67 16.10
CA ASP A 126 -16.43 15.90 15.12
C ASP A 126 -16.44 14.80 14.05
N VAL A 127 -15.25 14.36 13.62
CA VAL A 127 -15.07 13.34 12.57
C VAL A 127 -14.00 12.33 12.97
N ILE A 128 -14.28 11.05 12.73
CA ILE A 128 -13.31 9.96 12.80
C ILE A 128 -13.07 9.43 11.40
N ILE A 129 -11.80 9.31 11.00
CA ILE A 129 -11.39 8.61 9.79
C ILE A 129 -10.60 7.35 10.19
N SER A 130 -11.14 6.17 9.91
CA SER A 130 -10.47 4.91 10.24
C SER A 130 -9.90 4.24 8.99
N VAL A 131 -8.57 4.17 8.90
CA VAL A 131 -7.85 3.49 7.81
C VAL A 131 -7.61 2.04 8.21
N VAL A 132 -8.09 1.12 7.36
CA VAL A 132 -8.09 -0.32 7.66
C VAL A 132 -6.70 -0.91 7.43
N ASN A 133 -6.38 -1.90 8.27
CA ASN A 133 -5.05 -2.42 8.61
C ASN A 133 -4.33 -1.50 9.60
N PRO A 134 -4.39 -1.78 10.93
CA PRO A 134 -5.03 -2.95 11.55
C PRO A 134 -6.57 -2.81 11.60
N ILE A 135 -7.32 -3.89 11.31
CA ILE A 135 -8.79 -3.89 11.46
C ILE A 135 -9.27 -3.52 12.89
N CYS A 136 -8.41 -3.70 13.89
CA CYS A 136 -8.67 -3.30 15.27
C CYS A 136 -8.96 -1.80 15.41
N SER A 137 -8.37 -0.94 14.56
CA SER A 137 -8.65 0.50 14.57
C SER A 137 -10.12 0.73 14.19
N THR A 138 -10.57 0.17 13.07
CA THR A 138 -11.95 0.28 12.59
C THR A 138 -12.97 -0.29 13.58
N PHE A 139 -12.63 -1.38 14.29
CA PHE A 139 -13.49 -1.94 15.34
C PHE A 139 -13.60 -1.01 16.55
N ALA A 140 -12.52 -0.32 16.91
CA ALA A 140 -12.54 0.69 17.97
C ALA A 140 -13.42 1.89 17.58
N ALA A 141 -13.32 2.36 16.33
CA ALA A 141 -14.20 3.41 15.81
C ALA A 141 -15.67 2.98 15.79
N LEU A 142 -15.99 1.75 15.40
CA LEU A 142 -17.36 1.22 15.47
C LEU A 142 -17.92 1.34 16.89
N ARG A 143 -17.17 0.85 17.88
CA ARG A 143 -17.58 0.92 19.29
C ARG A 143 -17.75 2.36 19.76
N PHE A 144 -16.89 3.28 19.31
CA PHE A 144 -16.97 4.69 19.66
C PHE A 144 -18.18 5.38 19.00
N LYS A 145 -18.44 5.16 17.71
CA LYS A 145 -19.61 5.69 16.99
C LYS A 145 -20.93 5.21 17.60
N GLU A 146 -20.99 3.95 18.03
CA GLU A 146 -22.18 3.41 18.72
C GLU A 146 -22.45 4.11 20.06
N ARG A 147 -21.41 4.60 20.73
CA ARG A 147 -21.54 5.37 21.98
C ARG A 147 -21.81 6.85 21.74
N TYR A 148 -21.23 7.43 20.69
CA TYR A 148 -21.37 8.83 20.32
C TYR A 148 -21.91 8.96 18.88
N PRO A 149 -23.23 8.74 18.65
CA PRO A 149 -23.80 8.70 17.30
C PRO A 149 -23.64 10.00 16.50
N GLY A 150 -23.52 11.14 17.20
CA GLY A 150 -23.33 12.46 16.59
C GLY A 150 -21.93 12.67 15.97
N VAL A 151 -20.95 11.81 16.27
CA VAL A 151 -19.62 11.88 15.67
C VAL A 151 -19.68 11.27 14.28
N LYS A 152 -19.25 11.99 13.26
CA LYS A 152 -19.20 11.45 11.90
C LYS A 152 -18.08 10.42 11.78
N TRP A 153 -18.32 9.32 11.10
CA TRP A 153 -17.35 8.26 10.90
C TRP A 153 -17.24 7.87 9.43
N ILE A 154 -16.03 8.06 8.91
CA ILE A 154 -15.63 7.70 7.55
C ILE A 154 -14.62 6.54 7.64
N THR A 155 -14.89 5.45 6.94
CA THR A 155 -13.93 4.34 6.83
C THR A 155 -13.11 4.46 5.56
N TYR A 156 -11.86 3.99 5.59
CA TYR A 156 -11.04 3.85 4.39
C TYR A 156 -10.41 2.46 4.31
N PHE A 157 -10.97 1.63 3.44
CA PHE A 157 -10.52 0.27 3.17
C PHE A 157 -9.56 0.24 1.97
N THR A 158 -8.27 0.02 2.24
CA THR A 158 -7.22 -0.13 1.22
C THR A 158 -6.95 -1.59 0.84
N ASP A 159 -7.36 -2.52 1.70
CA ASP A 159 -7.17 -3.97 1.56
C ASP A 159 -8.43 -4.71 2.02
N PRO A 160 -8.72 -5.90 1.46
CA PRO A 160 -9.83 -6.72 1.93
C PRO A 160 -9.57 -7.22 3.35
N PHE A 161 -10.62 -7.33 4.18
CA PHE A 161 -10.51 -7.99 5.49
C PHE A 161 -11.10 -9.41 5.47
N THR A 162 -12.40 -9.57 5.18
CA THR A 162 -13.07 -10.89 5.13
C THR A 162 -12.54 -11.79 4.02
N PHE A 163 -12.12 -11.22 2.89
CA PHE A 163 -11.64 -12.01 1.75
C PHE A 163 -10.11 -12.16 1.72
N HIS A 164 -9.40 -11.67 2.74
CA HIS A 164 -7.95 -11.77 2.79
C HIS A 164 -7.47 -13.20 3.12
N PRO A 165 -6.75 -13.89 2.22
CA PRO A 165 -6.41 -15.31 2.44
C PRO A 165 -5.53 -15.56 3.68
N LEU A 166 -4.61 -14.64 3.99
CA LEU A 166 -3.67 -14.84 5.10
C LEU A 166 -4.36 -14.85 6.47
N MET A 167 -5.56 -14.27 6.59
CA MET A 167 -6.35 -14.26 7.82
C MET A 167 -6.83 -15.65 8.25
N TYR A 168 -6.79 -16.62 7.34
CA TYR A 168 -7.31 -17.97 7.57
C TYR A 168 -6.23 -19.05 7.52
N ASN A 169 -4.95 -18.70 7.36
CA ASN A 169 -3.88 -19.70 7.25
C ASN A 169 -3.69 -20.48 8.56
N THR A 170 -3.80 -19.82 9.70
CA THR A 170 -3.52 -20.36 11.03
C THR A 170 -4.77 -20.60 11.88
N THR A 171 -5.96 -20.44 11.31
CA THR A 171 -7.24 -20.60 12.00
C THR A 171 -7.83 -21.99 11.78
N LEU A 172 -8.15 -22.72 12.85
CA LEU A 172 -8.78 -24.04 12.80
C LEU A 172 -10.16 -24.00 12.10
N PHE A 173 -11.06 -23.10 12.53
CA PHE A 173 -12.42 -23.01 12.00
C PHE A 173 -12.59 -21.90 10.96
N LYS A 174 -11.91 -22.03 9.81
CA LYS A 174 -11.85 -21.00 8.76
C LYS A 174 -13.24 -20.50 8.30
N ARG A 175 -14.20 -21.40 8.09
CA ARG A 175 -15.57 -21.06 7.66
C ARG A 175 -16.31 -20.22 8.69
N LEU A 176 -16.24 -20.60 9.97
CA LEU A 176 -16.86 -19.84 11.07
C LEU A 176 -16.19 -18.49 11.25
N ARG A 177 -14.85 -18.42 11.15
CA ARG A 177 -14.11 -17.16 11.18
C ARG A 177 -14.52 -16.25 10.03
N LYS A 178 -14.62 -16.77 8.81
CA LYS A 178 -15.06 -16.00 7.63
C LYS A 178 -16.47 -15.45 7.80
N LYS A 179 -17.43 -16.28 8.27
CA LYS A 179 -18.80 -15.81 8.58
C LYS A 179 -18.81 -14.71 9.65
N ARG A 180 -17.99 -14.83 10.69
CA ARG A 180 -17.87 -13.80 11.72
C ARG A 180 -17.25 -12.52 11.16
N ASN A 181 -16.17 -12.61 10.39
CA ASN A 181 -15.53 -11.44 9.76
C ASN A 181 -16.53 -10.71 8.85
N TYR A 182 -17.26 -11.45 8.01
CA TYR A 182 -18.30 -10.90 7.15
C TYR A 182 -19.35 -10.11 7.95
N LYS A 183 -19.87 -10.69 9.04
CA LYS A 183 -20.87 -10.03 9.89
C LYS A 183 -20.35 -8.72 10.49
N TRP A 184 -19.12 -8.71 10.98
CA TRP A 184 -18.53 -7.52 11.60
C TRP A 184 -18.13 -6.46 10.57
N GLU A 185 -17.58 -6.86 9.43
CA GLU A 185 -17.26 -5.96 8.33
C GLU A 185 -18.53 -5.33 7.74
N LYS A 186 -19.61 -6.12 7.58
CA LYS A 186 -20.91 -5.59 7.20
C LYS A 186 -21.45 -4.59 8.23
N ARG A 187 -21.37 -4.89 9.53
CA ARG A 187 -21.78 -3.96 10.60
C ARG A 187 -20.98 -2.65 10.54
N ILE A 188 -19.68 -2.70 10.25
CA ILE A 188 -18.86 -1.50 10.04
C ILE A 188 -19.43 -0.67 8.91
N TYR A 189 -19.66 -1.28 7.74
CA TYR A 189 -20.14 -0.54 6.59
C TYR A 189 -21.52 0.08 6.81
N ASP A 190 -22.42 -0.68 7.43
CA ASP A 190 -23.79 -0.24 7.69
C ASP A 190 -23.84 0.93 8.72
N THR A 191 -22.98 0.87 9.75
CA THR A 191 -22.91 1.88 10.83
C THR A 191 -22.12 3.13 10.45
N ALA A 192 -21.11 3.02 9.59
CA ALA A 192 -20.36 4.18 9.11
C ALA A 192 -21.28 5.15 8.34
N ASP A 193 -20.94 6.44 8.41
CA ASP A 193 -21.66 7.46 7.62
C ASP A 193 -21.23 7.34 6.16
N PHE A 194 -19.93 7.17 5.90
CA PHE A 194 -19.39 6.89 4.57
C PHE A 194 -18.27 5.85 4.60
N ASN A 195 -18.17 5.07 3.52
CA ASN A 195 -17.14 4.06 3.34
C ASN A 195 -16.36 4.32 2.05
N LEU A 196 -15.07 4.60 2.20
CA LEU A 196 -14.13 4.77 1.10
C LEU A 196 -13.47 3.43 0.77
N PHE A 197 -13.49 3.05 -0.51
CA PHE A 197 -12.92 1.80 -1.01
C PHE A 197 -12.02 2.03 -2.21
N THR A 198 -10.96 1.24 -2.36
CA THR A 198 -10.25 1.13 -3.65
C THR A 198 -11.20 0.57 -4.72
N ALA A 199 -10.87 0.74 -6.00
CA ALA A 199 -11.76 0.36 -7.11
C ALA A 199 -12.22 -1.11 -7.07
N GLU A 200 -11.36 -2.00 -6.59
CA GLU A 200 -11.64 -3.44 -6.49
C GLU A 200 -12.54 -3.76 -5.31
N LEU A 201 -12.27 -3.12 -4.16
CA LEU A 201 -13.06 -3.29 -2.96
C LEU A 201 -14.41 -2.60 -3.09
N TYR A 202 -14.51 -1.53 -3.87
CA TYR A 202 -15.76 -0.87 -4.20
C TYR A 202 -16.72 -1.85 -4.90
N LYS A 203 -16.23 -2.58 -5.91
CA LYS A 203 -17.02 -3.62 -6.59
C LYS A 203 -17.48 -4.70 -5.60
N SER A 204 -16.57 -5.18 -4.74
CA SER A 204 -16.89 -6.19 -3.70
C SER A 204 -17.87 -5.67 -2.64
N ALA A 205 -17.78 -4.40 -2.23
CA ALA A 205 -18.69 -3.78 -1.28
C ALA A 205 -20.13 -3.76 -1.83
N LEU A 206 -20.29 -3.45 -3.13
CA LEU A 206 -21.59 -3.48 -3.79
C LEU A 206 -22.11 -4.91 -4.03
N SER A 207 -21.27 -5.82 -4.52
CA SER A 207 -21.73 -7.16 -4.92
C SER A 207 -21.82 -8.14 -3.75
N ASP A 208 -20.79 -8.20 -2.91
CA ASP A 208 -20.69 -9.21 -1.85
C ASP A 208 -21.38 -8.74 -0.56
N PHE A 209 -21.23 -7.45 -0.21
CA PHE A 209 -21.77 -6.87 1.01
C PHE A 209 -23.09 -6.11 0.81
N HIS A 210 -23.53 -5.96 -0.45
CA HIS A 210 -24.78 -5.30 -0.84
C HIS A 210 -24.91 -3.91 -0.20
N GLN A 211 -23.82 -3.15 -0.21
CA GLN A 211 -23.81 -1.81 0.38
C GLN A 211 -24.58 -0.80 -0.47
N PRO A 212 -25.29 0.14 0.17
CA PRO A 212 -25.98 1.20 -0.54
C PRO A 212 -24.99 2.15 -1.23
N LEU A 213 -25.36 2.65 -2.41
CA LEU A 213 -24.50 3.51 -3.22
C LEU A 213 -24.22 4.86 -2.54
N GLU A 214 -25.19 5.40 -1.79
CA GLU A 214 -25.06 6.69 -1.11
C GLU A 214 -23.95 6.70 -0.03
N LYS A 215 -23.66 5.55 0.57
CA LYS A 215 -22.60 5.40 1.59
C LYS A 215 -21.30 4.82 1.04
N THR A 216 -21.28 4.39 -0.21
CA THR A 216 -20.17 3.62 -0.79
C THR A 216 -19.45 4.47 -1.83
N ILE A 217 -18.22 4.87 -1.54
CA ILE A 217 -17.45 5.78 -2.38
C ILE A 217 -16.22 5.06 -2.93
N CYS A 218 -16.08 5.07 -4.26
CA CYS A 218 -14.86 4.62 -4.91
C CYS A 218 -13.78 5.70 -4.76
N PHE A 219 -12.84 5.47 -3.84
CA PHE A 219 -11.75 6.37 -3.52
C PHE A 219 -10.46 5.86 -4.15
N LYS A 220 -9.97 6.58 -5.14
CA LYS A 220 -8.84 6.13 -5.96
C LYS A 220 -7.52 6.53 -5.30
N TYR A 221 -6.50 5.68 -5.47
CA TYR A 221 -5.13 6.08 -5.17
C TYR A 221 -4.74 7.27 -6.05
N ILE A 222 -3.82 8.10 -5.56
CA ILE A 222 -3.44 9.33 -6.26
C ILE A 222 -2.06 9.23 -6.92
N LEU A 223 -1.92 9.93 -8.05
CA LEU A 223 -0.65 10.29 -8.64
C LEU A 223 0.14 11.18 -7.67
N ASP A 224 1.45 11.05 -7.69
CA ASP A 224 2.33 11.77 -6.76
C ASP A 224 3.55 12.29 -7.49
N ARG A 225 3.86 13.57 -7.30
CA ARG A 225 5.00 14.15 -8.00
C ARG A 225 6.28 13.59 -7.38
N ILE A 226 7.02 12.84 -8.18
CA ILE A 226 8.33 12.33 -7.80
C ILE A 226 9.33 13.45 -8.06
N LYS A 227 10.16 13.76 -7.06
CA LYS A 227 11.19 14.80 -7.20
C LYS A 227 12.32 14.26 -8.08
N ASN A 228 12.43 14.77 -9.29
CA ASN A 228 13.55 14.49 -10.19
C ASN A 228 14.72 15.38 -9.79
N LYS A 229 15.84 14.78 -9.38
CA LYS A 229 17.05 15.56 -9.04
C LYS A 229 17.84 15.95 -10.29
N HIS A 230 17.73 15.17 -11.38
CA HIS A 230 18.61 15.28 -12.54
C HIS A 230 17.88 15.45 -13.88
N ALA A 231 16.72 16.13 -13.90
CA ALA A 231 15.93 16.37 -15.12
C ALA A 231 16.72 16.99 -16.29
N SER A 232 17.87 17.60 -16.02
CA SER A 232 18.71 18.33 -16.98
C SER A 232 19.96 17.58 -17.49
N GLU A 233 20.35 16.44 -16.92
CA GLU A 233 21.58 15.72 -17.34
C GLU A 233 21.24 14.30 -17.77
N ARG A 234 20.64 14.16 -18.96
CA ARG A 234 20.52 12.84 -19.59
C ARG A 234 21.93 12.31 -19.86
N GLN A 235 22.29 11.19 -19.23
CA GLN A 235 23.47 10.42 -19.63
C GLN A 235 23.40 10.14 -21.13
N ALA A 236 24.54 10.28 -21.81
CA ALA A 236 24.70 10.04 -23.23
C ALA A 236 23.96 8.76 -23.68
N SER A 237 23.30 8.83 -24.84
CA SER A 237 22.52 7.73 -25.40
C SER A 237 23.40 6.48 -25.54
N SER A 238 23.28 5.55 -24.59
CA SER A 238 23.78 4.19 -24.75
C SER A 238 23.00 3.54 -25.89
N ASP A 239 23.59 2.63 -26.65
CA ASP A 239 22.83 1.80 -27.60
C ASP A 239 21.86 0.85 -26.87
N VAL A 240 22.17 0.50 -25.61
CA VAL A 240 21.37 -0.42 -24.79
C VAL A 240 20.17 0.32 -24.19
N CYS A 241 18.96 -0.25 -24.31
CA CYS A 241 17.76 0.23 -23.63
C CYS A 241 17.72 -0.32 -22.19
N LYS A 242 17.71 0.57 -21.20
CA LYS A 242 17.71 0.21 -19.78
C LYS A 242 16.29 0.03 -19.27
N LEU A 243 15.95 -1.20 -18.89
CA LEU A 243 14.70 -1.58 -18.25
C LEU A 243 14.90 -1.68 -16.74
N LEU A 244 13.91 -1.27 -15.97
CA LEU A 244 13.97 -1.36 -14.51
C LEU A 244 12.70 -1.98 -13.94
N TYR A 245 12.87 -3.04 -13.14
CA TYR A 245 11.83 -3.58 -12.27
C TYR A 245 12.23 -3.37 -10.82
N ALA A 246 11.31 -2.86 -10.00
CA ALA A 246 11.54 -2.73 -8.56
C ALA A 246 10.31 -3.18 -7.78
N GLY A 247 10.45 -4.11 -6.85
CA GLY A 247 9.34 -4.54 -6.01
C GLY A 247 9.36 -6.02 -5.69
N SER A 248 8.50 -6.42 -4.76
CA SER A 248 8.44 -7.80 -4.31
C SER A 248 7.87 -8.75 -5.37
N LEU A 249 8.40 -9.96 -5.45
CA LEU A 249 7.96 -11.02 -6.38
C LEU A 249 7.53 -12.26 -5.60
N TYR A 250 6.40 -12.84 -5.99
CA TYR A 250 5.85 -14.01 -5.30
C TYR A 250 5.44 -15.05 -6.34
N ALA A 251 6.03 -16.24 -6.29
CA ALA A 251 5.88 -17.26 -7.34
C ALA A 251 4.41 -17.63 -7.64
N ARG A 252 3.53 -17.53 -6.63
CA ARG A 252 2.09 -17.80 -6.78
C ARG A 252 1.22 -16.60 -7.13
N ARG A 253 1.69 -15.37 -6.93
CA ARG A 253 0.86 -14.15 -7.07
C ARG A 253 1.35 -13.16 -8.11
N ARG A 254 2.67 -13.08 -8.27
CA ARG A 254 3.40 -12.17 -9.15
C ARG A 254 4.63 -12.91 -9.64
N ASN A 255 4.39 -13.86 -10.52
CA ASN A 255 5.42 -14.76 -11.04
C ASN A 255 6.19 -14.05 -12.18
N PRO A 256 7.52 -13.90 -12.07
CA PRO A 256 8.33 -13.21 -13.08
C PRO A 256 8.75 -14.07 -14.27
N GLU A 257 8.52 -15.39 -14.24
CA GLU A 257 9.03 -16.36 -15.22
C GLU A 257 8.77 -15.93 -16.66
N PHE A 258 7.51 -15.59 -16.98
CA PHE A 258 7.13 -15.21 -18.33
C PHE A 258 7.83 -13.91 -18.76
N ALA A 259 7.81 -12.87 -17.92
CA ALA A 259 8.45 -11.59 -18.21
C ALA A 259 9.96 -11.78 -18.47
N LEU A 260 10.63 -12.57 -17.63
CA LEU A 260 12.06 -12.86 -17.77
C LEU A 260 12.34 -13.68 -19.05
N SER A 261 11.50 -14.66 -19.36
CA SER A 261 11.66 -15.47 -20.58
C SER A 261 11.49 -14.66 -21.87
N VAL A 262 10.65 -13.63 -21.88
CA VAL A 262 10.52 -12.69 -22.99
C VAL A 262 11.74 -11.77 -23.07
N VAL A 263 12.10 -11.09 -21.96
CA VAL A 263 13.21 -10.12 -21.91
C VAL A 263 14.56 -10.76 -22.25
N SER A 264 14.82 -11.98 -21.77
CA SER A 264 16.08 -12.70 -22.02
C SER A 264 16.37 -12.98 -23.49
N ARG A 265 15.34 -13.01 -24.35
CA ARG A 265 15.45 -13.28 -25.79
C ARG A 265 15.70 -12.03 -26.63
N ILE A 266 15.76 -10.85 -26.01
CA ILE A 266 15.90 -9.58 -26.71
C ILE A 266 17.35 -9.09 -26.59
N ASP A 267 17.91 -8.64 -27.70
CA ASP A 267 19.22 -8.00 -27.76
C ASP A 267 19.12 -6.48 -27.61
N GLY A 268 20.22 -5.85 -27.20
CA GLY A 268 20.27 -4.38 -27.02
C GLY A 268 19.46 -3.87 -25.83
N ILE A 269 19.12 -4.72 -24.86
CA ILE A 269 18.44 -4.33 -23.62
C ILE A 269 19.20 -4.81 -22.39
N ALA A 270 19.05 -4.08 -21.28
CA ALA A 270 19.50 -4.49 -19.95
C ALA A 270 18.36 -4.32 -18.94
N LEU A 271 18.08 -5.33 -18.13
CA LEU A 271 17.05 -5.30 -17.10
C LEU A 271 17.71 -5.33 -15.72
N ASP A 272 17.50 -4.25 -14.96
CA ASP A 272 17.91 -4.15 -13.57
C ASP A 272 16.72 -4.42 -12.63
N MET A 273 16.88 -5.40 -11.74
CA MET A 273 15.83 -5.86 -10.83
C MET A 273 16.17 -5.57 -9.37
N TYR A 274 15.36 -4.73 -8.73
CA TYR A 274 15.44 -4.41 -7.30
C TYR A 274 14.34 -5.16 -6.53
N VAL A 275 14.67 -6.34 -6.01
CA VAL A 275 13.69 -7.26 -5.39
C VAL A 275 13.95 -7.38 -3.89
N PRO A 276 13.26 -6.60 -3.03
CA PRO A 276 13.53 -6.56 -1.59
C PRO A 276 13.04 -7.81 -0.85
N PHE A 277 11.91 -8.35 -1.28
CA PHE A 277 11.25 -9.49 -0.64
C PHE A 277 10.61 -10.40 -1.70
N GLY A 278 10.62 -11.70 -1.46
CA GLY A 278 9.98 -12.64 -2.37
C GLY A 278 10.35 -14.09 -2.13
N ASN A 279 9.81 -14.97 -2.95
CA ASN A 279 10.18 -16.39 -3.01
C ASN A 279 10.46 -16.84 -4.45
N CYS A 280 11.00 -15.93 -5.26
CA CYS A 280 11.33 -16.13 -6.67
C CYS A 280 12.84 -16.21 -6.92
N ASP A 281 13.67 -16.37 -5.89
CA ASP A 281 15.13 -16.36 -6.03
C ASP A 281 15.62 -17.40 -7.04
N GLY A 282 15.09 -18.62 -6.99
CA GLY A 282 15.43 -19.69 -7.93
C GLY A 282 15.03 -19.37 -9.38
N ILE A 283 13.87 -18.74 -9.58
CA ILE A 283 13.42 -18.30 -10.91
C ILE A 283 14.38 -17.23 -11.45
N ILE A 284 14.64 -16.18 -10.65
CA ILE A 284 15.49 -15.06 -11.07
C ILE A 284 16.90 -15.56 -11.40
N ALA A 285 17.48 -16.42 -10.56
CA ALA A 285 18.81 -16.99 -10.77
C ALA A 285 18.94 -17.71 -12.12
N GLY A 286 17.87 -18.37 -12.60
CA GLY A 286 17.85 -19.04 -13.90
C GLY A 286 17.94 -18.09 -15.11
N TYR A 287 17.61 -16.80 -14.93
CA TYR A 287 17.64 -15.78 -15.98
C TYR A 287 18.76 -14.74 -15.81
N GLN A 288 19.48 -14.76 -14.68
CA GLN A 288 20.59 -13.82 -14.46
C GLN A 288 21.67 -13.99 -15.52
N SER A 289 22.08 -12.86 -16.10
CA SER A 289 23.05 -12.82 -17.19
C SER A 289 23.74 -11.45 -17.23
N GLY A 290 24.61 -11.21 -18.22
CA GLY A 290 25.14 -9.87 -18.46
C GLY A 290 24.06 -8.81 -18.71
N LYS A 291 22.88 -9.24 -19.20
CA LYS A 291 21.73 -8.38 -19.52
C LYS A 291 20.73 -8.25 -18.37
N ILE A 292 20.47 -9.32 -17.62
CA ILE A 292 19.48 -9.34 -16.52
C ILE A 292 20.22 -9.40 -15.19
N LYS A 293 20.16 -8.31 -14.43
CA LYS A 293 20.88 -8.17 -13.16
C LYS A 293 19.91 -7.99 -12.00
N ARG A 294 20.31 -8.53 -10.85
CA ARG A 294 19.58 -8.37 -9.60
C ARG A 294 20.41 -7.55 -8.62
N TYR A 295 19.74 -6.59 -7.98
CA TYR A 295 20.31 -5.70 -6.99
C TYR A 295 19.59 -5.84 -5.64
N PRO A 296 20.26 -5.48 -4.53
CA PRO A 296 19.63 -5.40 -3.22
C PRO A 296 18.56 -4.30 -3.18
N ALA A 297 17.70 -4.36 -2.16
CA ALA A 297 16.77 -3.29 -1.87
C ALA A 297 17.50 -1.97 -1.64
N VAL A 298 16.92 -0.87 -2.13
CA VAL A 298 17.40 0.49 -1.89
C VAL A 298 16.40 1.25 -1.03
N ASP A 299 16.85 2.36 -0.43
CA ASP A 299 15.96 3.27 0.27
C ASP A 299 15.03 4.02 -0.69
N ARG A 300 14.11 4.80 -0.10
CA ARG A 300 13.05 5.49 -0.83
C ARG A 300 13.58 6.57 -1.78
N ASP A 301 14.61 7.30 -1.36
CA ASP A 301 15.15 8.40 -2.16
C ASP A 301 15.89 7.84 -3.37
N ARG A 302 16.73 6.82 -3.15
CA ARG A 302 17.42 6.13 -4.24
C ARG A 302 16.45 5.43 -5.18
N TYR A 303 15.39 4.83 -4.66
CA TYR A 303 14.33 4.26 -5.48
C TYR A 303 13.69 5.31 -6.42
N ASN A 304 13.39 6.50 -5.89
CA ASN A 304 12.80 7.58 -6.68
C ASN A 304 13.75 8.04 -7.80
N GLU A 305 15.05 8.17 -7.52
CA GLU A 305 16.08 8.49 -8.52
C GLU A 305 16.13 7.42 -9.62
N LEU A 306 16.14 6.14 -9.24
CA LEU A 306 16.20 5.02 -10.19
C LEU A 306 15.01 5.02 -11.17
N ILE A 307 13.79 5.14 -10.66
CA ILE A 307 12.59 5.13 -11.51
C ILE A 307 12.42 6.42 -12.31
N SER A 308 13.04 7.53 -11.88
CA SER A 308 12.86 8.84 -12.51
C SER A 308 13.96 9.19 -13.48
N ASP A 309 15.21 8.77 -13.24
CA ASP A 309 16.39 9.31 -13.93
C ASP A 309 17.26 8.20 -14.58
N GLU A 310 17.31 6.97 -14.06
CA GLU A 310 18.32 5.97 -14.46
C GLU A 310 17.85 4.81 -15.34
N CYS A 311 16.59 4.83 -15.77
CA CYS A 311 16.03 3.83 -16.68
C CYS A 311 15.41 4.49 -17.91
N ASP A 312 15.30 3.76 -19.02
CA ASP A 312 14.54 4.19 -20.19
C ASP A 312 13.08 3.75 -20.07
N ILE A 313 12.86 2.52 -19.59
CA ILE A 313 11.54 1.89 -19.53
C ILE A 313 11.34 1.22 -18.17
N LEU A 314 10.19 1.47 -17.56
CA LEU A 314 9.77 0.83 -16.32
C LEU A 314 9.05 -0.48 -16.62
N VAL A 315 9.41 -1.53 -15.88
CA VAL A 315 8.76 -2.85 -16.00
C VAL A 315 7.83 -3.04 -14.82
N ASN A 316 6.58 -3.37 -15.11
CA ASN A 316 5.63 -3.86 -14.13
C ASN A 316 5.30 -5.33 -14.37
N ILE A 317 5.18 -6.10 -13.30
CA ILE A 317 4.73 -7.49 -13.33
C ILE A 317 3.45 -7.56 -12.50
N GLY A 318 2.34 -7.83 -13.19
CA GLY A 318 1.00 -7.84 -12.62
C GLY A 318 0.77 -8.95 -11.60
N ASN A 319 -0.25 -8.76 -10.77
CA ASN A 319 -0.72 -9.78 -9.85
C ASN A 319 -1.77 -10.69 -10.53
N ASN A 320 -1.95 -11.91 -10.02
CA ASN A 320 -3.10 -12.76 -10.33
C ASN A 320 -4.21 -12.72 -9.26
N VAL A 321 -4.21 -11.68 -8.42
CA VAL A 321 -5.18 -11.51 -7.33
C VAL A 321 -6.08 -10.33 -7.65
N THR A 322 -7.39 -10.54 -7.61
CA THR A 322 -8.40 -9.57 -8.06
C THR A 322 -8.75 -8.48 -7.04
N LEU A 323 -8.54 -8.73 -5.74
CA LEU A 323 -8.95 -7.83 -4.65
C LEU A 323 -7.80 -7.02 -4.04
N GLN A 324 -6.59 -7.12 -4.59
CA GLN A 324 -5.41 -6.41 -4.09
C GLN A 324 -4.58 -5.90 -5.26
N ILE A 325 -5.03 -4.79 -5.84
CA ILE A 325 -4.30 -4.14 -6.93
C ILE A 325 -3.26 -3.16 -6.32
N PRO A 326 -1.98 -3.29 -6.69
CA PRO A 326 -0.92 -2.46 -6.11
C PRO A 326 -1.05 -1.00 -6.54
N SER A 327 -0.92 -0.08 -5.59
CA SER A 327 -0.80 1.37 -5.85
C SER A 327 0.47 1.78 -6.61
N LYS A 328 1.42 0.85 -6.76
CA LYS A 328 2.69 1.05 -7.45
C LYS A 328 2.51 1.54 -8.90
N MET A 329 1.43 1.15 -9.58
CA MET A 329 1.20 1.58 -10.96
C MET A 329 1.11 3.09 -11.09
N LEU A 330 0.42 3.76 -10.17
CA LEU A 330 0.30 5.23 -10.19
C LEU A 330 1.63 5.92 -9.92
N GLU A 331 2.48 5.30 -9.11
CA GLU A 331 3.84 5.79 -8.92
C GLU A 331 4.67 5.67 -10.19
N LEU A 332 4.58 4.55 -10.92
CA LEU A 332 5.28 4.40 -12.21
C LEU A 332 4.74 5.41 -13.24
N LEU A 333 3.41 5.57 -13.33
CA LEU A 333 2.78 6.56 -14.21
C LEU A 333 3.23 7.98 -13.89
N SER A 334 3.39 8.32 -12.61
CA SER A 334 3.81 9.65 -12.17
C SER A 334 5.22 10.04 -12.64
N THR A 335 6.04 9.09 -13.08
CA THR A 335 7.35 9.39 -13.70
C THR A 335 7.21 9.93 -15.14
N GLY A 336 6.06 9.68 -15.78
CA GLY A 336 5.85 9.94 -17.21
C GLY A 336 6.72 9.08 -18.13
N ARG A 337 7.43 8.07 -17.62
CA ARG A 337 8.27 7.18 -18.43
C ARG A 337 7.45 6.10 -19.13
N PRO A 338 7.97 5.49 -20.20
CA PRO A 338 7.37 4.32 -20.80
C PRO A 338 7.25 3.17 -19.80
N ILE A 339 6.14 2.46 -19.85
CA ILE A 339 5.84 1.34 -18.95
C ILE A 339 5.53 0.10 -19.77
N LEU A 340 6.35 -0.94 -19.58
CA LEU A 340 6.10 -2.29 -20.05
C LEU A 340 5.39 -3.09 -18.94
N ASN A 341 4.13 -3.42 -19.14
CA ASN A 341 3.31 -4.14 -18.18
C ASN A 341 3.07 -5.59 -18.60
N PHE A 342 3.71 -6.53 -17.89
CA PHE A 342 3.41 -7.95 -18.00
C PHE A 342 2.22 -8.29 -17.11
N TYR A 343 1.01 -8.31 -17.67
CA TYR A 343 -0.22 -8.54 -16.90
C TYR A 343 -0.57 -10.03 -16.80
N GLN A 344 -1.14 -10.42 -15.66
CA GLN A 344 -1.73 -11.76 -15.47
C GLN A 344 -3.26 -11.73 -15.51
N LEU A 345 -3.84 -10.58 -15.17
CA LEU A 345 -5.27 -10.29 -15.22
C LEU A 345 -5.47 -8.94 -15.91
N LYS A 346 -6.60 -8.79 -16.62
CA LYS A 346 -7.03 -7.48 -17.15
C LYS A 346 -7.71 -6.69 -16.02
N ASP A 347 -6.88 -6.11 -15.18
CA ASP A 347 -7.25 -5.40 -13.96
C ASP A 347 -7.18 -3.87 -14.14
N SER A 348 -7.34 -3.09 -13.06
CA SER A 348 -7.29 -1.62 -13.17
C SER A 348 -5.91 -1.11 -13.64
N ASN A 349 -4.82 -1.84 -13.38
CA ASN A 349 -3.51 -1.47 -13.92
C ASN A 349 -3.44 -1.73 -15.43
N TYR A 350 -3.99 -2.84 -15.91
CA TYR A 350 -4.12 -3.08 -17.36
C TYR A 350 -4.89 -1.95 -18.04
N GLU A 351 -6.06 -1.57 -17.50
CA GLU A 351 -6.89 -0.47 -18.02
C GLU A 351 -6.16 0.88 -18.02
N MET A 352 -5.37 1.16 -16.98
CA MET A 352 -4.53 2.37 -16.93
C MET A 352 -3.47 2.38 -18.04
N ILE A 353 -2.82 1.24 -18.30
CA ILE A 353 -1.79 1.12 -19.33
C ILE A 353 -2.38 1.24 -20.74
N GLU A 354 -3.60 0.73 -20.99
CA GLU A 354 -4.29 0.93 -22.28
C GLU A 354 -4.57 2.41 -22.58
N ARG A 355 -4.79 3.23 -21.54
CA ARG A 355 -4.99 4.69 -21.66
C ARG A 355 -3.68 5.47 -21.75
N TYR A 356 -2.55 4.85 -21.45
CA TYR A 356 -1.26 5.52 -21.32
C TYR A 356 -0.49 5.48 -22.64
N PRO A 357 -0.20 6.63 -23.30
CA PRO A 357 0.42 6.65 -24.64
C PRO A 357 1.80 6.00 -24.72
N LEU A 358 2.53 5.95 -23.59
CA LEU A 358 3.84 5.29 -23.49
C LEU A 358 3.74 3.93 -22.79
N GLY A 359 2.56 3.29 -22.82
CA GLY A 359 2.29 2.01 -22.20
C GLY A 359 2.27 0.84 -23.19
N LEU A 360 2.74 -0.33 -22.76
CA LEU A 360 2.53 -1.59 -23.48
C LEU A 360 2.10 -2.70 -22.52
N ASN A 361 0.96 -3.31 -22.81
CA ASN A 361 0.48 -4.51 -22.12
C ASN A 361 0.92 -5.78 -22.85
N ILE A 362 1.49 -6.74 -22.12
CA ILE A 362 1.85 -8.07 -22.64
C ILE A 362 1.29 -9.15 -21.70
N GLY A 363 0.49 -10.05 -22.24
CA GLY A 363 -0.11 -11.17 -21.50
C GLY A 363 0.68 -12.47 -21.65
N LEU A 364 0.46 -13.43 -20.74
CA LEU A 364 1.13 -14.75 -20.73
C LEU A 364 1.02 -15.54 -22.05
N ASN A 365 -0.03 -15.26 -22.83
CA ASN A 365 -0.35 -15.98 -24.06
C ASN A 365 -0.12 -15.14 -25.33
N ASP A 366 0.60 -14.01 -25.24
CA ASP A 366 0.94 -13.21 -26.42
C ASP A 366 1.97 -13.97 -27.29
N PRO A 367 1.60 -14.43 -28.50
CA PRO A 367 2.52 -15.20 -29.35
C PRO A 367 3.71 -14.35 -29.82
N ASP A 368 3.49 -13.05 -30.03
CA ASP A 368 4.49 -12.11 -30.56
C ASP A 368 5.11 -11.26 -29.44
N ALA A 369 5.08 -11.73 -28.19
CA ALA A 369 5.53 -10.96 -27.03
C ALA A 369 6.97 -10.43 -27.21
N VAL A 370 7.88 -11.25 -27.74
CA VAL A 370 9.29 -10.88 -27.95
C VAL A 370 9.42 -9.74 -28.95
N GLU A 371 8.71 -9.83 -30.08
CA GLU A 371 8.76 -8.81 -31.14
C GLU A 371 8.14 -7.49 -30.67
N LYS A 372 6.94 -7.55 -30.07
CA LYS A 372 6.25 -6.37 -29.52
C LYS A 372 7.12 -5.64 -28.49
N VAL A 373 7.73 -6.38 -27.57
CA VAL A 373 8.62 -5.79 -26.55
C VAL A 373 9.88 -5.21 -27.19
N SER A 374 10.49 -5.91 -28.15
CA SER A 374 11.68 -5.40 -28.84
C SER A 374 11.40 -4.09 -29.58
N PHE A 375 10.30 -4.03 -30.33
CA PHE A 375 9.87 -2.82 -31.04
C PHE A 375 9.58 -1.67 -30.07
N PHE A 376 8.83 -1.95 -29.01
CA PHE A 376 8.51 -0.96 -27.98
C PHE A 376 9.76 -0.41 -27.30
N CYS A 377 10.74 -1.27 -26.97
CA CYS A 377 12.01 -0.84 -26.39
C CYS A 377 12.80 0.11 -27.31
N LYS A 378 12.75 -0.10 -28.62
CA LYS A 378 13.40 0.80 -29.60
C LYS A 378 12.65 2.12 -29.73
N GLU A 379 11.33 2.06 -29.88
CA GLU A 379 10.50 3.23 -30.15
C GLU A 379 10.31 4.15 -28.94
N MET A 380 10.25 3.59 -27.73
CA MET A 380 9.89 4.36 -26.53
C MET A 380 11.10 4.85 -25.74
N LYS A 381 12.30 4.39 -26.07
CA LYS A 381 13.54 4.80 -25.42
C LYS A 381 13.67 6.32 -25.36
N GLY A 382 13.95 6.86 -24.16
CA GLY A 382 14.15 8.29 -23.94
C GLY A 382 12.91 9.18 -24.08
N LYS A 383 11.73 8.63 -24.39
CA LYS A 383 10.45 9.36 -24.35
C LYS A 383 10.03 9.53 -22.89
N GLN A 384 9.33 10.63 -22.61
CA GLN A 384 8.79 10.91 -21.29
C GLN A 384 7.67 11.95 -21.42
N LEU A 385 6.56 11.74 -20.73
CA LEU A 385 5.51 12.74 -20.53
C LEU A 385 5.85 13.60 -19.32
N SER A 386 5.43 14.86 -19.33
CA SER A 386 5.40 15.68 -18.12
C SER A 386 4.38 15.15 -17.12
N PHE A 387 4.57 15.47 -15.84
CA PHE A 387 3.62 15.07 -14.80
C PHE A 387 2.22 15.64 -15.06
N GLU A 388 2.15 16.87 -15.56
CA GLU A 388 0.91 17.56 -15.91
C GLU A 388 0.16 16.86 -17.07
N GLU A 389 0.89 16.30 -18.04
CA GLU A 389 0.28 15.46 -19.09
C GLU A 389 -0.28 14.17 -18.51
N VAL A 390 0.43 13.53 -17.57
CA VAL A 390 -0.07 12.33 -16.87
C VAL A 390 -1.32 12.64 -16.05
N GLU A 391 -1.35 13.77 -15.34
CA GLU A 391 -2.55 14.19 -14.59
C GLU A 391 -3.76 14.42 -15.50
N LYS A 392 -3.56 14.99 -16.69
CA LYS A 392 -4.63 15.16 -17.70
C LYS A 392 -5.16 13.82 -18.22
N LEU A 393 -4.32 12.79 -18.30
CA LEU A 393 -4.74 11.44 -18.69
C LEU A 393 -5.55 10.75 -17.59
N PHE A 394 -5.28 11.04 -16.31
CA PHE A 394 -5.93 10.42 -15.15
C PHE A 394 -6.47 11.47 -14.16
N PRO A 395 -7.42 12.33 -14.56
CA PRO A 395 -7.93 13.41 -13.71
C PRO A 395 -8.60 12.88 -12.43
N GLU A 396 -9.11 11.65 -12.47
CA GLU A 396 -9.67 10.92 -11.34
C GLU A 396 -8.66 10.53 -10.26
N ASN A 397 -7.36 10.48 -10.58
CA ASN A 397 -6.28 10.06 -9.69
C ASN A 397 -5.47 11.27 -9.21
N THR A 398 -5.94 12.49 -9.44
CA THR A 398 -5.28 13.70 -8.94
C THR A 398 -5.59 13.90 -7.45
N LEU A 399 -4.63 14.47 -6.71
CA LEU A 399 -4.83 14.79 -5.29
C LEU A 399 -6.00 15.77 -5.10
N SER A 400 -6.14 16.78 -5.97
CA SER A 400 -7.21 17.78 -5.86
C SER A 400 -8.59 17.15 -5.95
N ASN A 401 -8.81 16.23 -6.90
CA ASN A 401 -10.08 15.56 -7.09
C ASN A 401 -10.44 14.66 -5.90
N GLN A 402 -9.51 13.77 -5.50
CA GLN A 402 -9.76 12.89 -4.36
C GLN A 402 -9.88 13.65 -3.04
N LEU A 403 -9.11 14.73 -2.85
CA LEU A 403 -9.25 15.61 -1.68
C LEU A 403 -10.62 16.28 -1.65
N ALA A 404 -11.12 16.78 -2.78
CA ALA A 404 -12.45 17.40 -2.84
C ALA A 404 -13.56 16.40 -2.45
N ILE A 405 -13.45 15.14 -2.87
CA ILE A 405 -14.36 14.07 -2.43
C ILE A 405 -14.29 13.91 -0.91
N LEU A 406 -13.09 13.76 -0.34
CA LEU A 406 -12.92 13.57 1.09
C LEU A 406 -13.43 14.77 1.90
N GLU A 407 -13.13 16.00 1.47
CA GLU A 407 -13.61 17.23 2.13
C GLU A 407 -15.13 17.37 2.08
N ARG A 408 -15.77 16.94 0.99
CA ARG A 408 -17.23 16.93 0.90
C ARG A 408 -17.83 16.01 1.96
N LEU A 409 -17.35 14.77 2.07
CA LEU A 409 -17.83 13.81 3.07
C LEU A 409 -17.57 14.28 4.50
N ILE A 410 -16.43 14.93 4.73
CA ILE A 410 -16.10 15.52 6.03
C ILE A 410 -17.09 16.61 6.43
N ASN A 411 -17.64 17.37 5.48
CA ASN A 411 -18.52 18.52 5.74
C ASN A 411 -20.03 18.23 5.63
N GLU A 412 -20.45 17.15 4.95
CA GLU A 412 -21.86 16.72 4.80
C GLU A 412 -22.56 16.34 6.11
#